data_AF-A0A8K0P7J5-F1
#
_entry.id   AF-A0A8K0P7J5-F1
#
_cell.length_a   1.000
_cell.length_b   1.000
_cell.length_c   1.000
_cell.angle_alpha   90.00
_cell.angle_beta   90.00
_cell.angle_gamma   90.00
#
_symmetry.space_group_name_H-M   'P 1'
#
loop_
_entity.id
_entity.type
_entity.pdbx_description
1 polymer ?
#
loop_
_entity_poly.entity_id
_entity_poly.type
_entity_poly.pdbx_seq_one_letter_code
_entity_poly.pdbx_strand_id
1 'polypeptide(L)'
;MCQLSGNEAHFTSLINYQAYKENAPECLTITHYPELLNEKGIVLMRGEFDKNVLNVNEALCLANQMQLYYGKDDEKRDRLLERFTNAPEDFKHMDLIAELECLSL
;
A
#
# COMPACT_ATOMS: atom_id res chain seq x y z
N MET A 1 -4.22 4.29 5.52
CA MET A 1 -3.10 5.18 5.18
C MET A 1 -1.87 4.33 4.96
N CYS A 2 -1.11 4.58 3.90
CA CYS A 2 0.19 3.95 3.64
C CYS A 2 1.26 5.04 3.63
N GLN A 3 2.33 4.88 4.42
CA GLN A 3 3.49 5.76 4.42
C GLN A 3 4.70 4.99 3.91
N LEU A 4 5.40 5.56 2.94
CA LEU A 4 6.67 5.02 2.42
C LEU A 4 7.84 5.70 3.14
N SER A 5 8.78 4.91 3.64
CA SER A 5 9.97 5.39 4.36
C SER A 5 11.17 4.51 4.02
N GLY A 6 12.12 5.03 3.24
CA GLY A 6 13.25 4.24 2.75
C GLY A 6 12.76 3.02 1.95
N ASN A 7 13.12 1.82 2.40
CA ASN A 7 12.69 0.56 1.78
C ASN A 7 11.42 -0.03 2.41
N GLU A 8 10.75 0.72 3.28
CA GLU A 8 9.62 0.26 4.07
C GLU A 8 8.31 0.95 3.67
N ALA A 9 7.21 0.20 3.78
CA ALA A 9 5.86 0.71 3.64
C ALA A 9 5.04 0.35 4.88
N HIS A 10 4.50 1.37 5.55
CA HIS A 10 3.76 1.24 6.80
C HIS A 10 2.29 1.52 6.55
N PHE A 11 1.45 0.53 6.86
CA PHE A 11 0.01 0.61 6.71
C PHE A 11 -0.63 0.82 8.06
N THR A 12 -1.56 1.76 8.10
CA THR A 12 -2.38 2.07 9.27
C THR A 12 -3.83 2.16 8.83
N SER A 13 -4.76 1.62 9.63
CA SER A 13 -6.19 1.78 9.32
C SER A 13 -6.57 3.26 9.29
N LEU A 14 -7.42 3.66 8.34
CA LEU A 14 -7.79 5.07 8.20
C LEU A 14 -8.46 5.61 9.46
N ILE A 15 -9.28 4.79 10.12
CA ILE A 15 -9.97 5.17 11.36
C ILE A 15 -9.00 5.38 12.53
N ASN A 16 -7.97 4.54 12.66
CA ASN A 16 -6.95 4.74 13.69
C ASN A 16 -6.13 6.01 13.41
N TYR A 17 -5.78 6.27 12.16
CA TYR A 17 -5.09 7.51 11.79
C TYR A 17 -5.96 8.75 12.07
N GLN A 18 -7.26 8.68 11.80
CA GLN A 18 -8.18 9.78 12.13
C GLN A 18 -8.26 10.03 13.65
N ALA A 19 -8.23 8.98 14.46
CA ALA A 19 -8.30 9.07 15.92
C ALA A 19 -6.98 9.50 16.59
N TYR A 20 -5.85 8.95 16.16
CA TYR A 20 -4.56 9.06 16.87
C TYR A 20 -3.45 9.77 16.08
N LYS A 21 -3.69 10.11 14.81
CA LYS A 21 -2.73 10.80 13.91
C LYS A 21 -1.38 10.09 13.86
N GLU A 22 -0.28 10.81 14.13
CA GLU A 22 1.09 10.27 14.14
C GLU A 22 1.32 9.15 15.18
N ASN A 23 0.43 9.04 16.19
CA ASN A 23 0.49 7.99 17.21
C ASN A 23 -0.36 6.77 16.85
N ALA A 24 -0.94 6.73 15.65
CA ALA A 24 -1.77 5.61 15.23
C ALA A 24 -0.92 4.34 15.04
N PRO A 25 -1.36 3.18 15.56
CA PRO A 25 -0.61 1.95 15.43
C PRO A 25 -0.65 1.44 13.99
N GLU A 26 0.50 1.03 13.48
CA GLU A 26 0.60 0.29 12.21
C GLU A 26 -0.07 -1.08 12.33
N CYS A 27 -0.67 -1.55 11.24
CA CYS A 27 -1.31 -2.86 11.15
C CYS A 27 -0.62 -3.80 10.14
N LEU A 28 0.21 -3.26 9.25
CA LEU A 28 1.06 -4.01 8.32
C LEU A 28 2.30 -3.17 7.98
N THR A 29 3.47 -3.80 8.01
CA THR A 29 4.74 -3.22 7.57
C THR A 29 5.34 -4.13 6.50
N ILE A 30 5.75 -3.55 5.38
CA ILE A 30 6.41 -4.25 4.27
C ILE A 30 7.83 -3.70 4.14
N THR A 31 8.83 -4.56 4.31
CA THR A 31 10.25 -4.20 4.15
C THR A 31 10.81 -4.86 2.89
N HIS A 32 11.49 -4.05 2.06
CA HIS A 32 12.20 -4.49 0.86
C HIS A 32 13.70 -4.60 1.12
N TYR A 33 14.28 -5.70 0.66
CA TYR A 33 15.70 -6.05 0.79
C TYR A 33 16.32 -6.08 -0.63
N PRO A 34 16.91 -4.96 -1.09
CA PRO A 34 17.40 -4.82 -2.47
C PRO A 34 18.83 -5.36 -2.70
N GLU A 35 19.45 -6.00 -1.71
CA GLU A 35 20.85 -6.43 -1.72
C GLU A 35 21.16 -7.38 -2.90
N LEU A 36 20.17 -8.17 -3.34
CA LEU A 36 20.31 -9.11 -4.45
C LEU A 36 19.94 -8.54 -5.83
N LEU A 37 19.56 -7.25 -5.91
CA LEU A 37 19.07 -6.66 -7.14
C LEU A 37 20.13 -6.66 -8.24
N ASN A 38 21.34 -6.20 -7.94
CA ASN A 38 22.40 -6.06 -8.94
C ASN A 38 22.96 -7.42 -9.39
N GLU A 39 23.01 -8.40 -8.49
CA GLU A 39 23.60 -9.71 -8.77
C GLU A 39 22.61 -10.70 -9.38
N LYS A 40 21.33 -10.63 -8.97
CA LYS A 40 20.32 -11.65 -9.29
C LYS A 40 19.07 -11.07 -9.92
N GLY A 41 18.92 -9.75 -9.99
CA GLY A 41 17.70 -9.10 -10.48
C GLY A 41 16.49 -9.30 -9.56
N ILE A 42 16.71 -9.58 -8.26
CA ILE A 42 15.66 -9.92 -7.30
C ILE A 42 15.73 -8.98 -6.09
N VAL A 43 14.55 -8.53 -5.63
CA VAL A 43 14.36 -7.87 -4.34
C VAL A 43 13.54 -8.79 -3.46
N LEU A 44 13.99 -9.04 -2.23
CA LEU A 44 13.19 -9.82 -1.26
C LEU A 44 12.23 -8.89 -0.52
N MET A 45 11.05 -9.40 -0.19
CA MET A 45 10.00 -8.64 0.51
C MET A 45 9.56 -9.42 1.75
N ARG A 46 9.44 -8.75 2.89
CA ARG A 46 8.87 -9.30 4.13
C ARG A 46 7.70 -8.44 4.57
N GLY A 47 6.55 -9.07 4.84
CA GLY A 47 5.39 -8.44 5.46
C GLY A 47 5.22 -8.88 6.91
N GLU A 48 5.05 -7.93 7.82
CA GLU A 48 4.73 -8.16 9.23
C GLU A 48 3.41 -7.46 9.56
N PHE A 49 2.44 -8.16 10.14
CA PHE A 49 1.10 -7.61 10.37
C PHE A 49 0.53 -7.99 11.74
N ASP A 50 -0.34 -7.13 12.27
CA ASP A 50 -1.07 -7.39 13.52
C ASP A 50 -2.24 -8.35 13.25
N LYS A 51 -2.15 -9.56 13.79
CA LYS A 51 -3.16 -10.62 13.67
C LYS A 51 -4.49 -10.30 14.33
N ASN A 52 -4.54 -9.29 15.20
CA ASN A 52 -5.79 -8.81 15.79
C ASN A 52 -6.53 -7.84 14.86
N VAL A 53 -5.87 -7.30 13.83
CA VAL A 53 -6.41 -6.30 12.91
C VAL A 53 -6.59 -6.87 11.51
N LEU A 54 -5.64 -7.67 11.04
CA LEU A 54 -5.64 -8.27 9.71
C LEU A 54 -5.43 -9.78 9.80
N ASN A 55 -6.07 -10.52 8.90
CA ASN A 55 -5.70 -11.89 8.61
C ASN A 55 -4.65 -11.96 7.49
N VAL A 56 -4.08 -13.15 7.27
CA VAL A 56 -3.02 -13.36 6.27
C VAL A 56 -3.48 -12.97 4.85
N ASN A 57 -4.72 -13.29 4.48
CA ASN A 57 -5.23 -12.99 3.14
C ASN A 57 -5.43 -11.50 2.94
N GLU A 58 -5.89 -10.78 3.96
CA GLU A 58 -6.02 -9.31 3.93
C GLU A 58 -4.65 -8.64 3.82
N ALA A 59 -3.66 -9.10 4.59
CA ALA A 59 -2.29 -8.59 4.51
C ALA A 59 -1.68 -8.84 3.12
N LEU A 60 -1.86 -10.03 2.54
CA LEU A 60 -1.42 -10.34 1.18
C LEU A 60 -2.15 -9.49 0.13
N CYS A 61 -3.45 -9.28 0.31
CA CYS A 61 -4.25 -8.43 -0.57
C CYS A 61 -3.71 -7.00 -0.58
N LEU A 62 -3.43 -6.42 0.59
CA LEU A 62 -2.83 -5.09 0.72
C LEU A 62 -1.44 -5.02 0.07
N ALA A 63 -0.60 -6.03 0.26
CA ALA A 63 0.71 -6.09 -0.37
C ALA A 63 0.61 -6.16 -1.91
N ASN A 64 -0.31 -6.96 -2.44
CA ASN A 64 -0.56 -7.05 -3.87
C ASN A 64 -1.09 -5.72 -4.44
N GLN A 65 -2.03 -5.07 -3.74
CA GLN A 65 -2.56 -3.77 -4.15
C GLN A 65 -1.45 -2.70 -4.17
N MET A 66 -0.57 -2.68 -3.18
CA MET A 66 0.58 -1.78 -3.18
C MET A 66 1.45 -1.98 -4.44
N GLN A 67 1.79 -3.23 -4.76
CA GLN A 67 2.59 -3.52 -5.96
C GLN A 67 1.85 -3.17 -7.25
N LEU A 68 0.53 -3.37 -7.31
CA LEU A 68 -0.29 -3.04 -8.49
C LEU A 68 -0.38 -1.54 -8.76
N TYR A 69 -0.36 -0.71 -7.71
CA TYR A 69 -0.46 0.74 -7.83
C TYR A 69 0.90 1.42 -7.96
N TYR A 70 1.94 0.95 -7.27
CA TYR A 70 3.25 1.61 -7.25
C TYR A 70 4.33 0.90 -8.08
N GLY A 71 4.08 -0.32 -8.55
CA GLY A 71 5.09 -1.17 -9.21
C GLY A 71 4.73 -1.69 -10.59
N LYS A 72 3.54 -1.35 -11.11
CA LYS A 72 3.12 -1.73 -12.46
C LYS A 72 2.60 -0.51 -13.20
N ASP A 73 3.01 -0.39 -14.46
CA ASP A 73 2.51 0.67 -15.34
C ASP A 73 1.03 0.43 -15.66
N ASP A 74 0.16 1.36 -15.23
CA ASP A 74 -1.26 1.37 -15.53
C ASP A 74 -1.78 2.81 -15.47
N GLU A 75 -2.12 3.38 -16.63
CA GLU A 75 -2.52 4.80 -16.71
C GLU A 75 -3.67 5.17 -15.77
N LYS A 76 -4.61 4.25 -15.49
CA LYS A 76 -5.74 4.56 -14.60
C LYS A 76 -5.28 4.66 -13.16
N ARG A 77 -4.45 3.72 -12.71
CA ARG A 77 -3.91 3.69 -11.34
C ARG A 77 -2.94 4.83 -11.11
N ASP A 78 -2.11 5.14 -12.10
CA ASP A 78 -1.19 6.27 -12.06
C ASP A 78 -1.94 7.59 -11.86
N ARG A 79 -3.02 7.81 -12.63
CA ARG A 79 -3.89 9.00 -12.47
C ARG A 79 -4.59 9.03 -11.11
N LEU A 80 -4.99 7.88 -10.57
CA LEU A 80 -5.59 7.80 -9.23
C LEU A 80 -4.57 8.20 -8.15
N LEU A 81 -3.32 7.70 -8.24
CA LEU A 81 -2.25 8.06 -7.32
C LEU A 81 -1.85 9.53 -7.44
N GLU A 82 -1.72 10.04 -8.67
CA GLU A 82 -1.39 11.44 -8.92
C GLU A 82 -2.44 12.37 -8.33
N ARG A 83 -3.74 12.09 -8.57
CA ARG A 83 -4.84 12.87 -7.98
C ARG A 83 -4.84 12.77 -6.45
N PHE A 84 -4.67 11.57 -5.90
CA PHE A 84 -4.60 11.39 -4.44
C PHE A 84 -3.47 12.21 -3.81
N THR A 85 -2.32 12.30 -4.48
CA THR A 85 -1.11 12.94 -3.95
C THR A 85 -1.10 14.46 -4.15
N ASN A 86 -1.47 14.93 -5.35
CA ASN A 86 -1.28 16.32 -5.78
C ASN A 86 -2.57 17.15 -5.84
N ALA A 87 -3.74 16.51 -5.91
CA ALA A 87 -5.05 17.16 -5.97
C ALA A 87 -6.09 16.41 -5.10
N PRO A 88 -5.83 16.24 -3.79
CA PRO A 88 -6.67 15.44 -2.91
C PRO A 88 -8.12 15.95 -2.81
N GLU A 89 -8.37 17.24 -3.05
CA GLU A 89 -9.71 17.84 -3.14
C GLU A 89 -10.54 17.28 -4.31
N ASP A 90 -9.88 16.88 -5.40
CA ASP A 90 -10.52 16.28 -6.57
C ASP A 90 -10.55 14.76 -6.48
N PHE A 91 -9.89 14.16 -5.48
CA PHE A 91 -9.82 12.72 -5.33
C PHE A 91 -11.16 12.13 -4.87
N LYS A 92 -11.68 11.17 -5.64
CA LYS A 92 -12.92 10.45 -5.33
C LYS A 92 -12.59 9.02 -4.94
N HIS A 93 -12.69 8.70 -3.66
CA HIS A 93 -12.41 7.36 -3.15
C HIS A 93 -13.28 6.26 -3.79
N MET A 94 -14.47 6.59 -4.31
CA MET A 94 -15.30 5.63 -5.05
C MET A 94 -14.68 5.21 -6.39
N ASP A 95 -13.91 6.09 -7.05
CA ASP A 95 -13.18 5.74 -8.29
C ASP A 95 -12.10 4.68 -7.96
N LEU A 96 -11.45 4.81 -6.79
CA LEU A 96 -10.48 3.83 -6.29
C LEU A 96 -11.14 2.49 -5.96
N ILE A 97 -12.28 2.49 -5.27
CA ILE A 97 -13.01 1.26 -4.93
C ILE A 97 -13.42 0.51 -6.21
N ALA A 98 -13.97 1.22 -7.20
CA ALA A 98 -14.38 0.61 -8.46
C ALA A 98 -13.20 -0.03 -9.22
N GLU A 99 -12.04 0.62 -9.23
CA GLU A 99 -10.83 0.04 -9.83
C GLU A 99 -10.35 -1.19 -9.05
N LEU A 100 -10.41 -1.18 -7.71
CA LEU A 100 -10.06 -2.32 -6.88
C LEU A 100 -11.01 -3.52 -7.06
N GLU A 101 -12.32 -3.28 -7.22
CA GLU A 101 -13.31 -4.33 -7.45
C GLU A 101 -13.18 -4.99 -8.83
N CYS A 102 -12.59 -4.30 -9.80
CA CYS A 102 -12.28 -4.84 -11.13
C CYS A 102 -11.06 -5.77 -11.12
N LEU A 103 -10.27 -5.78 -10.04
CA LEU A 103 -9.13 -6.68 -9.90
C LEU A 103 -9.62 -8.10 -9.59
N SER A 104 -9.39 -9.03 -10.51
CA SER A 104 -9.43 -10.46 -10.20
C SER A 104 -8.15 -10.82 -9.42
N LEU A 105 -8.24 -10.91 -8.10
CA LEU A 105 -7.18 -11.40 -7.21
C LEU A 105 -7.26 -12.92 -7.03
#